data_AF-A0A9Q1BWM8-F1
#
_entry.id   AF-A0A9Q1BWM8-F1
#
_cell.length_a   1.000
_cell.length_b   1.000
_cell.length_c   1.000
_cell.angle_alpha   90.00
_cell.angle_beta   90.00
_cell.angle_gamma   90.00
#
_symmetry.space_group_name_H-M   'P 1'
#
loop_
_entity.id
_entity.type
_entity.pdbx_description
1 polymer ?
#
loop_
_entity_poly.entity_id
_entity_poly.type
_entity_poly.pdbx_seq_one_letter_code
_entity_poly.pdbx_strand_id
1 'polypeptide(L)' 'MDEFKKDLSQSALGDDNLNDLHSIISTYDYSLKTLLDKHAPVKSKTVTIKPSRPWFTSSLNSFKRVRRQLEKR' A
#
# COMPACT_ATOMS: atom_id res chain seq x y z
N MET A 1 10.33 -3.23 -8.53
CA MET A 1 10.96 -4.28 -7.69
C MET A 1 12.48 -4.19 -7.72
N ASP A 2 13.08 -3.94 -8.89
CA ASP A 2 14.54 -3.87 -9.02
C ASP A 2 15.15 -2.69 -8.25
N GLU A 3 14.45 -1.55 -8.19
CA GLU A 3 14.88 -0.38 -7.43
C GLU A 3 14.93 -0.63 -5.91
N PHE A 4 13.94 -1.35 -5.36
CA PHE A 4 13.94 -1.75 -3.95
C PHE A 4 15.13 -2.66 -3.62
N LYS A 5 15.41 -3.65 -4.47
CA LYS A 5 16.55 -4.56 -4.28
C LYS A 5 17.88 -3.81 -4.37
N LYS A 6 17.99 -2.85 -5.30
CA LYS A 6 19.14 -1.98 -5.43
C LYS A 6 19.34 -1.15 -4.16
N ASP A 7 18.31 -0.44 -3.70
CA ASP A 7 18.40 0.38 -2.48
C ASP A 7 18.72 -0.45 -1.24
N LEU A 8 18.16 -1.68 -1.15
CA LEU A 8 18.49 -2.61 -0.07
C LEU A 8 19.97 -3.01 -0.09
N SER A 9 20.53 -3.32 -1.27
CA SER A 9 21.95 -3.66 -1.42
C SER A 9 22.90 -2.49 -1.16
N GLN A 10 22.40 -1.25 -1.25
CA GLN A 10 23.16 -0.03 -0.96
C GLN A 10 22.98 0.45 0.49
N SER A 11 22.11 -0.20 1.27
CA SER A 11 21.87 0.15 2.67
C SER A 11 22.99 -0.36 3.58
N ALA A 12 23.16 0.29 4.73
CA ALA A 12 24.15 -0.10 5.76
C ALA A 12 23.81 -1.41 6.51
N LEU A 13 22.82 -2.18 6.03
CA LEU A 13 22.45 -3.48 6.57
C LEU A 13 23.55 -4.49 6.23
N GLY A 14 24.46 -4.73 7.17
CA GLY A 14 25.56 -5.68 7.00
C GLY A 14 26.96 -5.05 7.00
N ASP A 15 27.11 -3.79 7.41
CA ASP A 15 28.43 -3.25 7.72
C ASP A 15 29.00 -3.95 8.98
N ASP A 16 30.04 -4.75 8.80
CA ASP A 16 30.76 -5.48 9.86
C ASP A 16 31.45 -4.55 10.88
N ASN A 17 31.40 -3.23 10.68
CA ASN A 17 32.03 -2.22 11.53
C ASN A 17 31.20 -1.85 12.77
N LEU A 18 30.04 -2.47 12.99
CA LEU A 18 29.18 -2.20 14.13
C LEU A 18 29.54 -3.12 15.30
N ASN A 19 30.32 -2.61 16.25
CA ASN A 19 30.80 -3.38 17.40
C ASN A 19 29.79 -3.48 18.57
N ASP A 20 28.70 -2.72 18.51
CA ASP A 20 27.70 -2.64 19.57
C ASP A 20 26.32 -3.10 19.09
N LEU A 21 25.68 -3.96 19.86
CA LEU A 21 24.39 -4.57 19.53
C LEU A 21 23.29 -3.51 19.39
N HIS A 22 23.26 -2.51 20.27
CA HIS A 22 22.26 -1.45 20.18
C HIS A 22 22.41 -0.63 18.90
N SER A 23 23.65 -0.35 18.52
CA SER A 23 23.97 0.31 17.26
C SER A 23 23.49 -0.49 16.05
N ILE A 24 23.68 -1.82 16.02
CA ILE A 24 23.18 -2.71 14.95
C ILE A 24 21.65 -2.69 14.86
N ILE A 25 20.95 -2.78 15.99
CA ILE A 25 19.49 -2.77 16.00
C ILE A 25 18.96 -1.42 15.49
N SER A 26 19.57 -0.32 15.93
CA SER A 26 19.15 1.01 15.52
C SER A 26 19.34 1.26 14.01
N THR A 27 20.45 0.79 13.43
CA THR A 27 20.69 0.91 11.98
C THR A 27 19.75 0.01 11.19
N TYR A 28 19.42 -1.17 11.71
CA TYR A 28 18.42 -2.05 11.12
C TYR A 28 17.05 -1.38 11.06
N ASP A 29 16.52 -0.92 12.19
CA ASP A 29 15.20 -0.30 12.26
C ASP A 29 15.11 0.97 11.41
N TYR A 30 16.16 1.79 11.44
CA TYR A 30 16.23 3.01 10.66
C TYR A 30 16.25 2.74 9.14
N SER A 31 17.12 1.84 8.68
CA SER A 31 17.24 1.50 7.26
C SER A 31 15.95 0.89 6.73
N LEU A 32 15.34 -0.03 7.49
CA LEU A 32 14.07 -0.63 7.11
C LEU A 32 12.96 0.41 6.99
N LYS A 33 12.85 1.31 7.98
CA LYS A 33 11.85 2.38 7.98
C LYS A 33 12.02 3.30 6.78
N THR A 34 13.24 3.78 6.52
CA THR A 34 13.50 4.67 5.38
C THR A 34 13.21 4.01 4.03
N LEU A 35 13.50 2.72 3.89
CA LEU A 35 13.21 1.95 2.68
C LEU A 35 11.69 1.77 2.49
N LEU A 36 10.95 1.49 3.57
CA LEU A 36 9.49 1.41 3.56
C LEU A 36 8.85 2.77 3.22
N ASP A 37 9.33 3.86 3.81
CA ASP A 37 8.81 5.21 3.53
C ASP A 37 9.00 5.58 2.05
N LYS A 38 10.13 5.19 1.43
CA LYS A 38 10.41 5.42 0.01
C LYS A 38 9.55 4.55 -0.93
N HIS A 39 9.51 3.24 -0.68
CA HIS A 39 8.92 2.27 -1.64
C HIS A 39 7.46 1.91 -1.36
N ALA A 40 7.01 2.08 -0.12
CA ALA A 40 5.67 1.76 0.34
C ALA A 40 5.09 2.89 1.21
N PRO A 41 5.01 4.13 0.70
CA PRO A 41 4.46 5.24 1.45
C PRO A 41 3.01 4.96 1.86
N VAL A 42 2.64 5.37 3.07
CA VAL A 42 1.27 5.24 3.56
C VAL A 42 0.34 6.06 2.67
N LYS A 43 -0.57 5.39 1.98
CA LYS A 43 -1.60 6.02 1.15
C LYS A 43 -2.90 6.07 1.92
N SER A 44 -3.29 7.27 2.38
CA SER A 44 -4.63 7.49 2.90
C SER A 44 -5.61 7.67 1.74
N LYS A 45 -6.81 7.13 1.89
CA LYS A 45 -7.93 7.38 0.98
C LYS A 45 -9.14 7.78 1.80
N THR A 46 -9.71 8.94 1.49
CA THR A 46 -10.97 9.36 2.08
C THR A 46 -12.11 8.54 1.48
N VAL A 47 -12.74 7.70 2.30
CA VAL A 47 -13.93 6.94 1.88
C VAL A 47 -15.15 7.83 2.07
N THR A 48 -15.68 8.36 0.96
CA THR A 48 -16.94 9.11 0.98
C THR A 48 -18.10 8.15 1.17
N ILE A 49 -18.66 8.11 2.38
CA ILE A 49 -19.90 7.37 2.66
C ILE A 49 -21.05 8.16 2.04
N LYS A 50 -21.64 7.62 0.98
CA LYS A 50 -22.83 8.22 0.37
C LYS A 50 -24.06 7.88 1.23
N PRO A 51 -24.96 8.85 1.50
CA PRO A 51 -26.22 8.55 2.19
C PRO A 51 -27.00 7.46 1.46
N SER A 52 -27.69 6.63 2.26
CA SER A 52 -28.58 5.58 1.73
C SER A 52 -29.65 6.23 0.85
N ARG A 53 -29.84 5.68 -0.35
CA ARG A 53 -30.86 6.14 -1.28
C ARG A 53 -32.07 5.23 -1.11
N PRO A 54 -33.15 5.67 -0.43
CA PRO A 54 -34.29 4.80 -0.13
C PRO A 54 -34.98 4.27 -1.40
N TRP A 55 -34.86 5.01 -2.50
CA TRP A 55 -35.41 4.61 -3.80
C TRP A 55 -34.52 3.64 -4.58
N PHE A 56 -33.24 3.47 -4.22
CA PHE A 56 -32.32 2.58 -4.95
C PHE A 56 -32.31 1.19 -4.33
N THR A 57 -33.37 0.43 -4.63
CA THR A 57 -33.57 -0.93 -4.13
C THR A 57 -32.61 -1.93 -4.79
N SER A 58 -32.48 -3.12 -4.18
CA SER A 58 -31.67 -4.22 -4.72
C SER A 58 -32.12 -4.66 -6.12
N SER A 59 -33.44 -4.63 -6.40
CA SER A 59 -33.99 -4.95 -7.72
C SER A 59 -33.59 -3.93 -8.78
N LEU A 60 -33.58 -2.63 -8.47
CA LEU A 60 -33.07 -1.60 -9.38
C LEU A 60 -31.58 -1.81 -9.71
N ASN A 61 -30.79 -2.24 -8.71
CA ASN A 61 -29.39 -2.56 -8.91
C ASN A 61 -29.18 -3.78 -9.84
N SER A 62 -30.02 -4.82 -9.71
CA SER A 62 -29.95 -5.99 -10.58
C SER A 62 -30.34 -5.63 -12.03
N PHE A 63 -31.42 -4.89 -12.24
CA PHE A 63 -31.80 -4.39 -13.58
C PHE A 63 -30.71 -3.54 -14.21
N LYS A 64 -30.08 -2.64 -13.43
CA LYS A 64 -28.95 -1.83 -13.90
C LYS A 64 -27.77 -2.70 -14.33
N ARG A 65 -27.47 -3.79 -13.62
CA ARG A 65 -26.42 -4.75 -13.97
C ARG A 65 -26.72 -5.47 -15.28
N VAL A 66 -27.95 -5.96 -15.44
CA VAL A 66 -28.41 -6.63 -16.68
C VAL A 66 -28.28 -5.69 -17.87
N ARG A 67 -28.77 -4.45 -17.75
CA ARG A 67 -28.66 -3.42 -18.80
C ARG A 67 -27.20 -3.21 -19.25
N ARG A 68 -26.27 -3.06 -18.31
CA ARG A 68 -24.84 -2.86 -18.60
C ARG A 68 -24.19 -4.09 -19.27
N GLN A 69 -24.68 -5.30 -19.01
CA GLN A 69 -24.21 -6.50 -19.70
C GLN A 69 -24.69 -6.54 -21.16
N LEU A 70 -25.94 -6.13 -21.41
CA LEU A 70 -26.49 -6.03 -22.76
C LEU A 70 -25.83 -4.92 -23.57
N GLU A 71 -25.52 -3.77 -22.98
CA GLU A 71 -24.80 -2.67 -23.65
C GLU A 71 -23.36 -3.04 -24.04
N LYS A 72 -22.76 -4.03 -23.37
CA LYS A 72 -21.41 -4.52 -23.67
C LYS A 72 -21.41 -5.62 -24.73
N ARG A 73 -22.59 -6.13 -25.10
CA ARG A 73 -22.78 -7.12 -26.15
C ARG A 73 -23.10 -6.41 -27.45
#